data_AF-A0A4Y7R6F3-F1
#
_entry.id   AF-A0A4Y7R6F3-F1
#
_cell.length_a   1.000
_cell.length_b   1.000
_cell.length_c   1.000
_cell.angle_alpha   90.00
_cell.angle_beta   90.00
_cell.angle_gamma   90.00
#
_symmetry.space_group_name_H-M   'P 1'
#
loop_
_entity.id
_entity.type
_entity.pdbx_description
1 polymer ?
#
loop_
_entity_poly.entity_id
_entity_poly.type
_entity_poly.pdbx_seq_one_letter_code
_entity_poly.pdbx_strand_id
1 'polypeptide(L)'
;MKKRYFKILLDYGHLGNRNSLEVARYVTAKNCVDALFFGNRMPRVKRKREKTGVIKVIEISYSEYLRGQKNEADHSYLLTYKSRKCS
;
A
#
# COMPACT_ATOMS: atom_id res chain seq x y z
N MET A 1 -7.42 -14.38 -19.60
CA MET A 1 -7.18 -14.66 -18.16
C MET A 1 -8.08 -13.78 -17.32
N LYS A 2 -8.81 -14.37 -16.35
CA LYS A 2 -9.71 -13.65 -15.45
C LYS A 2 -8.91 -12.82 -14.44
N LYS A 3 -9.24 -11.53 -14.29
CA LYS A 3 -8.64 -10.68 -13.25
C LYS A 3 -9.20 -11.05 -11.87
N ARG A 4 -8.34 -10.99 -10.86
CA ARG A 4 -8.64 -11.19 -9.44
C ARG A 4 -8.34 -9.90 -8.68
N TYR A 5 -8.79 -9.82 -7.43
CA TYR A 5 -8.66 -8.63 -6.59
C TYR A 5 -7.72 -8.90 -5.43
N PHE A 6 -6.88 -7.93 -5.11
CA PHE A 6 -5.87 -8.07 -4.08
C PHE A 6 -5.79 -6.83 -3.18
N LYS A 7 -5.56 -7.07 -1.89
CA LYS A 7 -5.08 -6.08 -0.93
C LYS A 7 -3.58 -6.28 -0.75
N ILE A 8 -2.80 -5.22 -0.97
CA ILE A 8 -1.36 -5.19 -0.82
C ILE A 8 -1.03 -4.28 0.36
N LEU A 9 -0.24 -4.76 1.32
CA LEU A 9 0.29 -3.94 2.41
C LEU A 9 1.72 -3.51 2.07
N LEU A 10 1.99 -2.20 2.10
CA LEU A 10 3.25 -1.59 1.68
C LEU A 10 3.96 -0.92 2.86
N ASP A 11 5.27 -1.09 2.95
CA ASP A 11 6.17 -0.40 3.87
C ASP A 11 6.67 0.90 3.23
N TYR A 12 6.17 2.04 3.70
CA TYR A 12 6.63 3.38 3.28
C TYR A 12 7.74 3.93 4.18
N GLY A 13 8.27 3.12 5.10
CA GLY A 13 9.37 3.50 5.98
C GLY A 13 8.93 4.20 7.25
N HIS A 14 9.91 4.73 7.97
CA HIS A 14 9.72 5.27 9.32
C HIS A 14 9.42 6.77 9.27
N LEU A 15 8.49 7.21 10.11
CA LEU A 15 8.15 8.63 10.32
C LEU A 15 8.93 9.25 11.51
N GLY A 16 9.84 8.48 12.13
CA GLY A 16 10.53 8.84 13.38
C GLY A 16 9.84 8.26 14.63
N ASN A 17 10.50 8.32 15.80
CA ASN A 17 9.97 7.86 17.09
C ASN A 17 9.39 6.42 17.11
N ARG A 18 10.04 5.48 16.38
CA ARG A 18 9.59 4.08 16.21
C ARG A 18 8.24 3.92 15.48
N ASN A 19 7.73 4.95 14.83
CA ASN A 19 6.52 4.86 14.01
C ASN A 19 6.89 4.50 12.56
N SER A 20 6.27 3.44 12.02
CA SER A 20 6.32 3.06 10.61
C SER A 20 5.00 3.43 9.92
N LEU A 21 5.10 3.86 8.65
CA LEU A 21 3.93 4.08 7.81
C LEU A 21 3.69 2.85 6.95
N GLU A 22 2.61 2.14 7.23
CA GLU A 22 2.12 1.06 6.40
C GLU A 22 0.88 1.53 5.64
N VAL A 23 0.83 1.23 4.33
CA VAL A 23 -0.28 1.65 3.47
C VAL A 23 -0.86 0.43 2.78
N ALA A 24 -2.17 0.26 2.89
CA ALA A 24 -2.90 -0.72 2.09
C ALA A 24 -3.18 -0.14 0.69
N ARG A 25 -2.97 -0.95 -0.35
CA ARG A 25 -3.39 -0.68 -1.72
C ARG A 25 -4.30 -1.77 -2.25
N TYR A 26 -5.39 -1.40 -2.91
CA TYR A 26 -6.36 -2.33 -3.49
C TYR A 26 -6.20 -2.37 -5.01
N VAL A 27 -5.88 -3.55 -5.58
CA VAL A 27 -5.52 -3.67 -7.00
C VAL A 27 -6.18 -4.87 -7.67
N THR A 28 -6.28 -4.81 -9.01
CA THR A 28 -6.60 -5.98 -9.83
C THR A 28 -5.35 -6.58 -10.46
N ALA A 29 -5.18 -7.89 -10.40
CA ALA A 29 -4.04 -8.59 -11.02
C ALA A 29 -4.44 -9.99 -11.53
N LYS A 30 -3.60 -10.64 -12.34
CA LYS A 30 -3.88 -12.02 -12.80
C LYS A 30 -3.61 -13.05 -11.71
N ASN A 31 -2.58 -12.82 -10.89
CA ASN A 31 -2.18 -13.66 -9.77
C ASN A 31 -1.48 -12.82 -8.68
N CYS A 32 -1.12 -13.45 -7.57
CA CYS A 32 -0.47 -12.79 -6.42
C CYS A 32 0.94 -12.24 -6.74
N VAL A 33 1.65 -12.83 -7.69
CA VAL A 33 3.00 -12.38 -8.11
C VAL A 33 2.90 -11.06 -8.87
N ASP A 34 1.92 -10.92 -9.76
CA ASP A 34 1.63 -9.67 -10.47
C ASP A 34 1.23 -8.56 -9.47
N ALA A 35 0.43 -8.90 -8.46
CA ALA A 35 0.06 -7.96 -7.38
C ALA A 35 1.28 -7.54 -6.55
N LEU A 36 2.15 -8.49 -6.16
CA LEU A 36 3.41 -8.21 -5.49
C LEU A 36 4.28 -7.25 -6.31
N PHE A 37 4.40 -7.49 -7.61
CA PHE A 37 5.20 -6.67 -8.51
C PHE A 37 4.63 -5.26 -8.66
N PHE A 38 3.31 -5.11 -8.70
CA PHE A 38 2.64 -3.81 -8.67
C PHE A 38 3.02 -3.03 -7.41
N GLY A 39 2.87 -3.64 -6.23
CA GLY A 39 3.23 -3.02 -4.96
C GLY A 39 4.71 -2.64 -4.89
N ASN A 40 5.58 -3.51 -5.38
CA ASN A 40 7.02 -3.26 -5.51
C ASN A 40 7.39 -2.26 -6.60
N ARG A 41 6.46 -1.73 -7.40
CA ARG A 41 6.70 -0.62 -8.34
C ARG A 41 6.16 0.71 -7.81
N MET A 42 5.39 0.71 -6.73
CA MET A 42 4.84 1.93 -6.14
C MET A 42 5.93 2.90 -5.63
N PRO A 43 5.81 4.20 -5.92
CA PRO A 43 6.79 5.20 -5.52
C PRO A 43 6.90 5.30 -3.99
N ARG A 44 8.08 5.66 -3.48
CA ARG A 44 8.40 5.85 -2.05
C ARG A 44 8.31 4.60 -1.16
N VAL A 45 7.83 3.47 -1.68
CA VAL A 45 7.86 2.19 -0.99
C VAL A 45 9.32 1.77 -0.77
N LYS A 46 9.68 1.44 0.47
CA LYS A 46 11.05 1.13 0.87
C LYS A 46 11.49 -0.22 0.32
N ARG A 47 12.33 -0.21 -0.71
CA ARG A 47 12.94 -1.41 -1.29
C ARG A 47 14.40 -1.47 -0.84
N LYS A 48 14.85 -2.64 -0.40
CA LYS A 48 16.28 -2.92 -0.16
C LYS A 48 16.72 -4.02 -1.12
N ARG A 49 18.04 -4.17 -1.31
CA ARG A 49 18.64 -5.19 -2.18
C ARG A 49 18.11 -6.61 -1.92
N GLU A 50 17.74 -6.89 -0.67
CA GLU A 50 17.25 -8.21 -0.21
C GLU A 50 15.78 -8.19 0.25
N LYS A 51 15.09 -7.03 0.23
CA LYS A 51 13.74 -6.88 0.81
C LYS A 51 12.79 -6.15 -0.14
N THR A 52 11.64 -6.78 -0.38
CA THR A 52 10.50 -6.14 -1.04
C THR A 52 9.88 -5.07 -0.15
N GLY A 53 9.38 -4.01 -0.76
CA GLY A 53 8.62 -2.99 -0.03
C GLY A 53 7.16 -3.40 0.21
N VAL A 54 6.74 -4.53 -0.34
CA VAL A 54 5.48 -5.20 -0.01
C VAL A 54 5.67 -6.08 1.21
N ILE A 55 4.83 -5.88 2.22
CA ILE A 55 4.76 -6.68 3.45
C ILE A 55 3.88 -7.90 3.22
N LYS A 56 2.72 -7.73 2.58
CA LYS A 56 1.74 -8.79 2.39
C LYS A 56 0.90 -8.59 1.13
N VAL A 57 0.55 -9.68 0.47
CA VAL A 57 -0.41 -9.74 -0.63
C VAL A 57 -1.52 -10.71 -0.23
N ILE A 58 -2.77 -10.26 -0.31
CA ILE A 58 -3.95 -11.04 0.09
C ILE A 58 -4.94 -10.98 -1.07
N GLU A 59 -5.36 -12.14 -1.58
CA GLU A 59 -6.50 -12.21 -2.51
C GLU A 59 -7.78 -11.89 -1.74
N ILE A 60 -8.61 -11.01 -2.28
CA ILE A 60 -9.82 -10.50 -1.64
C ILE A 60 -11.01 -10.61 -2.58
N SER A 61 -12.21 -10.44 -2.03
CA SER A 61 -13.43 -10.41 -2.85
C SER A 61 -13.58 -9.08 -3.61
N TYR A 62 -14.46 -9.07 -4.60
CA TYR A 62 -14.77 -7.84 -5.35
C TYR A 62 -15.39 -6.75 -4.46
N SER A 63 -16.25 -7.12 -3.50
CA SER A 63 -16.87 -6.14 -2.59
C SER A 63 -15.85 -5.51 -1.65
N GLU A 64 -14.88 -6.28 -1.17
CA GLU A 64 -13.77 -5.75 -0.37
C GLU A 64 -12.86 -4.82 -1.18
N TYR A 65 -12.63 -5.15 -2.45
CA TYR A 65 -11.88 -4.30 -3.36
C TYR A 65 -12.58 -2.95 -3.58
N LEU A 66 -13.88 -2.95 -3.87
CA LEU A 66 -14.66 -1.71 -4.06
C LEU A 66 -14.67 -0.85 -2.79
N ARG A 67 -14.89 -1.47 -1.63
CA ARG A 67 -14.83 -0.77 -0.34
C ARG A 67 -13.44 -0.17 -0.08
N GLY A 68 -12.40 -0.94 -0.37
CA GLY A 68 -11.02 -0.49 -0.26
C GLY A 68 -10.70 0.69 -1.16
N GLN A 69 -11.10 0.63 -2.43
CA GLN A 69 -10.95 1.71 -3.41
C GLN A 69 -11.68 2.99 -2.97
N LYS A 70 -12.92 2.86 -2.46
CA LYS A 70 -13.67 3.99 -1.91
C LYS A 70 -12.95 4.61 -0.71
N ASN A 71 -12.54 3.78 0.24
CA ASN A 71 -11.83 4.26 1.43
C ASN A 71 -10.50 4.95 1.07
N GLU A 72 -9.77 4.43 0.09
CA GLU A 72 -8.54 5.06 -0.43
C GLU A 72 -8.81 6.43 -1.07
N ALA A 73 -9.89 6.55 -1.85
CA ALA A 73 -10.30 7.81 -2.45
C ALA A 73 -10.70 8.84 -1.38
N ASP A 74 -11.46 8.40 -0.38
CA ASP A 74 -11.88 9.24 0.75
C ASP A 74 -10.68 9.66 1.63
N HIS A 75 -9.64 8.82 1.71
CA HIS A 75 -8.39 9.08 2.44
C HIS A 75 -7.23 9.41 1.49
N SER A 76 -7.45 10.38 0.60
CA SER A 76 -6.49 10.87 -0.41
C SER A 76 -5.18 11.40 0.22
N TYR A 77 -4.28 10.51 0.67
CA TYR A 77 -2.82 10.66 0.85
C TYR A 77 -2.26 11.93 1.57
N LEU A 78 -3.08 12.81 2.15
CA LEU A 78 -2.71 14.15 2.63
C LEU A 78 -3.45 14.58 3.90
N LEU A 79 -3.60 13.71 4.89
CA LEU A 79 -3.87 14.18 6.25
C LEU A 79 -2.54 14.36 7.00
N THR A 80 -1.91 15.48 6.67
CA THR A 80 -1.00 16.31 7.49
C THR A 80 0.29 15.68 8.02
N TYR A 81 1.39 15.93 7.29
CA TYR A 81 2.62 16.36 7.98
C TYR A 81 2.28 17.66 8.70
N LYS A 82 1.96 17.61 10.00
CA LYS A 82 1.98 18.84 10.81
C LYS A 82 3.44 19.25 10.92
N SER A 83 3.86 20.29 10.19
CA SER A 83 5.14 20.93 10.49
C SER A 83 5.11 21.28 11.97
N ARG A 84 6.01 20.73 12.77
CA ARG A 84 6.24 21.28 14.10
C ARG A 84 6.74 22.70 13.83
N LYS A 85 5.91 23.71 14.14
CA LYS A 85 6.45 25.07 14.31
C LYS A 85 7.47 24.94 15.42
N CYS A 86 8.73 25.24 15.14
CA CYS A 86 9.71 25.46 16.19
C CYS A 86 9.25 26.71 16.93
N SER A 87 8.82 26.52 18.17
CA SER A 87 8.62 27.59 19.15
C SER A 87 9.96 28.20 19.54
#